data_AF-A0A1B1BPQ5-F1
#
_entry.id   AF-A0A1B1BPQ5-F1
#
_cell.length_a   1.000
_cell.length_b   1.000
_cell.length_c   1.000
_cell.angle_alpha   90.00
_cell.angle_beta   90.00
_cell.angle_gamma   90.00
#
_symmetry.space_group_name_H-M   'P 1'
#
loop_
_entity.id
_entity.type
_entity.pdbx_description
1 polymer ?
#
loop_
_entity_poly.entity_id
_entity_poly.type
_entity_poly.pdbx_seq_one_letter_code
_entity_poly.pdbx_strand_id
1 'polypeptide(L)'
;MQRDILGRNAEKDQAVKTRNLGTTPTLRSTSVTDGHTEFNGNESLLVKGSQKVSGWLIVTGTLKVVGAFLLEGATTMTGNLISSGTALFTGAFTSRGTTRFEGDTTQQGPLHVVGASDFTGDVDMAGLLKILGNVLLTGDVVVGPGGEITIAGSAPITLGVGPNGLPALYFGSGASLEGTSTGARMVSSGSPYVEASTNSAQLVSGSRAVRVTDGATFASGLTESANAANVYIDSAGRLFKATG
;
A
#
# COMPACT_ATOMS: atom_id res chain seq x y z
N MET A 1 59.36 -45.66 58.11
CA MET A 1 58.06 -44.95 58.03
C MET A 1 58.02 -43.78 57.06
N GLN A 2 59.14 -43.18 56.63
CA GLN A 2 59.13 -41.95 55.81
C GLN A 2 58.82 -42.16 54.31
N ARG A 3 58.99 -43.38 53.77
CA ARG A 3 58.67 -43.71 52.37
C ARG A 3 57.17 -43.71 52.05
N ASP A 4 56.33 -44.01 53.04
CA ASP A 4 54.87 -44.11 52.88
C ASP A 4 54.18 -42.73 52.81
N ILE A 5 54.76 -41.72 53.45
CA ILE A 5 54.24 -40.34 53.42
C ILE A 5 54.45 -39.68 52.05
N LEU A 6 55.60 -39.93 51.42
CA LEU A 6 55.90 -39.42 50.08
C LEU A 6 54.97 -40.02 49.01
N GLY A 7 54.67 -41.32 49.10
CA GLY A 7 53.73 -41.99 48.20
C GLY A 7 52.32 -41.42 48.31
N ARG A 8 51.80 -41.28 49.54
CA ARG A 8 50.46 -40.71 49.78
C ARG A 8 50.32 -39.25 49.34
N ASN A 9 51.37 -38.44 49.50
CA ASN A 9 51.37 -37.05 49.01
C ASN A 9 51.42 -36.99 47.49
N ALA A 10 52.23 -37.84 46.84
CA ALA A 10 52.27 -37.94 45.39
C ALA A 10 50.92 -38.41 44.80
N GLU A 11 50.26 -39.37 45.44
CA GLU A 11 48.92 -39.83 45.06
C GLU A 11 47.87 -38.74 45.26
N LYS A 12 47.94 -37.99 46.37
CA LYS A 12 47.03 -36.87 46.63
C LYS A 12 47.24 -35.73 45.62
N ASP A 13 48.50 -35.41 45.30
CA ASP A 13 48.85 -34.40 44.30
C ASP A 13 48.43 -34.85 42.90
N GLN A 14 48.59 -36.13 42.55
CA GLN A 14 48.04 -36.66 41.31
C GLN A 14 46.51 -36.62 41.31
N ALA A 15 45.84 -36.98 42.40
CA ALA A 15 44.37 -36.91 42.49
C ALA A 15 43.84 -35.47 42.41
N VAL A 16 44.59 -34.49 42.88
CA VAL A 16 44.30 -33.05 42.72
C VAL A 16 44.57 -32.61 41.28
N LYS A 17 45.69 -33.02 40.68
CA LYS A 17 46.01 -32.71 39.28
C LYS A 17 44.96 -33.28 38.33
N THR A 18 44.55 -34.53 38.51
CA THR A 18 43.54 -35.21 37.69
C THR A 18 42.16 -34.58 37.86
N ARG A 19 41.78 -34.17 39.07
CA ARG A 19 40.56 -33.38 39.29
C ARG A 19 40.61 -32.04 38.58
N ASN A 20 41.75 -31.35 38.65
CA ASN A 20 41.93 -30.06 37.99
C ASN A 20 41.99 -30.20 36.45
N LEU A 21 42.54 -31.30 35.93
CA LEU A 21 42.50 -31.66 34.50
C LEU A 21 41.07 -31.95 34.01
N GLY A 22 40.20 -32.46 34.88
CA GLY A 22 38.77 -32.63 34.59
C GLY A 22 37.99 -31.31 34.54
N THR A 23 38.54 -30.22 35.10
CA THR A 23 37.92 -28.89 35.11
C THR A 23 38.66 -27.85 34.26
N THR A 24 39.87 -28.16 33.77
CA THR A 24 40.59 -27.30 32.82
C THR A 24 40.18 -27.68 31.39
N PRO A 25 39.63 -26.75 30.60
CA PRO A 25 39.28 -27.04 29.21
C PRO A 25 40.53 -27.45 28.42
N THR A 26 40.41 -28.52 27.64
CA THR A 26 41.46 -29.00 26.71
C THR A 26 41.62 -28.11 25.47
N LEU A 27 40.83 -27.04 25.39
CA LEU A 27 40.76 -26.09 24.29
C LEU A 27 41.61 -24.87 24.59
N ARG A 28 42.42 -24.45 23.61
CA ARG A 28 43.24 -23.23 23.71
C ARG A 28 42.31 -22.01 23.67
N SER A 29 42.48 -21.07 24.61
CA SER A 29 41.69 -19.83 24.72
C SER A 29 40.21 -20.01 25.09
N THR A 30 39.89 -21.04 25.87
CA THR A 30 38.57 -21.23 26.49
C THR A 30 38.70 -21.14 28.01
N SER A 31 37.74 -20.52 28.69
CA SER A 31 37.60 -20.55 30.14
C SER A 31 36.27 -21.21 30.51
N VAL A 32 36.29 -22.00 31.59
CA VAL A 32 35.09 -22.54 32.22
C VAL A 32 35.07 -22.03 33.66
N THR A 33 34.15 -21.13 33.98
CA THR A 33 34.03 -20.51 35.30
C THR A 33 32.55 -20.41 35.67
N ASP A 34 32.19 -20.86 36.87
CA ASP A 34 30.83 -20.78 37.42
C ASP A 34 29.73 -21.27 36.45
N GLY A 35 30.00 -22.37 35.74
CA GLY A 35 29.06 -23.00 34.79
C GLY A 35 28.96 -22.33 33.41
N HIS A 36 29.72 -21.26 33.17
CA HIS A 36 29.79 -20.58 31.87
C HIS A 36 31.01 -21.07 31.09
N THR A 37 30.85 -21.25 29.78
CA THR A 37 31.96 -21.48 28.85
C THR A 37 32.13 -20.24 27.98
N GLU A 38 33.30 -19.64 28.00
CA GLU A 38 33.63 -18.47 27.18
C GLU A 38 34.66 -18.85 26.10
N PHE A 39 34.38 -18.47 24.86
CA PHE A 39 35.27 -18.68 23.71
C PHE A 39 35.84 -17.34 23.24
N ASN A 40 37.12 -17.09 23.50
CA ASN A 40 37.77 -15.82 23.17
C ASN A 40 38.37 -15.84 21.75
N GLY A 41 37.91 -14.94 20.87
CA GLY A 41 38.32 -14.83 19.46
C GLY A 41 37.24 -14.22 18.54
N ASN A 42 37.56 -13.99 17.25
CA ASN A 42 36.59 -13.47 16.26
C ASN A 42 35.75 -14.58 15.59
N GLU A 43 36.25 -15.82 15.58
CA GLU A 43 35.59 -17.01 15.00
C GLU A 43 35.67 -18.18 15.99
N SER A 44 35.41 -17.90 17.27
CA SER A 44 35.74 -18.79 18.39
C SER A 44 34.87 -20.05 18.48
N LEU A 45 33.74 -20.07 17.77
CA LEU A 45 32.79 -21.18 17.77
C LEU A 45 32.34 -21.49 16.34
N LEU A 46 32.79 -22.64 15.81
CA LEU A 46 32.32 -23.20 14.55
C LEU A 46 31.55 -24.50 14.82
N VAL A 47 30.24 -24.50 14.58
CA VAL A 47 29.40 -25.70 14.71
C VAL A 47 29.24 -26.33 13.33
N LYS A 48 29.92 -27.46 13.08
CA LYS A 48 29.70 -28.28 11.89
C LYS A 48 28.53 -29.23 12.13
N GLY A 49 27.31 -28.74 11.97
CA GLY A 49 26.07 -29.49 12.21
C GLY A 49 24.92 -28.57 12.63
N SER A 50 23.89 -29.14 13.25
CA SER A 50 22.77 -28.37 13.81
C SER A 50 23.07 -27.88 15.22
N GLN A 51 22.70 -26.64 15.52
CA GLN A 51 22.71 -26.09 16.87
C GLN A 51 21.27 -25.87 17.33
N LYS A 52 20.93 -26.32 18.54
CA LYS A 52 19.68 -25.96 19.21
C LYS A 52 20.00 -25.11 20.44
N VAL A 53 19.40 -23.93 20.51
CA VAL A 53 19.45 -23.07 21.70
C VAL A 53 18.05 -23.08 22.31
N SER A 54 17.93 -23.51 23.57
CA SER A 54 16.68 -23.42 24.34
C SER A 54 16.79 -22.25 25.30
N GLY A 55 15.83 -21.33 25.29
CA GLY A 55 15.87 -20.09 26.07
C GLY A 55 16.20 -18.88 25.19
N TRP A 56 17.01 -17.95 25.71
CA TRP A 56 17.35 -16.70 25.02
C TRP A 56 18.62 -16.84 24.17
N LEU A 57 18.58 -16.31 22.96
CA LEU A 57 19.77 -16.01 22.14
C LEU A 57 19.92 -14.49 22.05
N ILE A 58 20.99 -13.94 22.62
CA ILE A 58 21.33 -12.52 22.52
C ILE A 58 22.56 -12.42 21.62
N VAL A 59 22.44 -11.72 20.49
CA VAL A 59 23.55 -11.45 19.58
C VAL A 59 23.87 -9.96 19.59
N THR A 60 25.07 -9.62 20.05
CA THR A 60 25.61 -8.26 19.95
C THR A 60 26.49 -8.18 18.69
N GLY A 61 26.01 -7.46 17.65
CA GLY A 61 26.70 -7.34 16.37
C GLY A 61 25.87 -7.85 15.19
N THR A 62 26.51 -8.57 14.26
CA THR A 62 25.83 -9.09 13.06
C THR A 62 25.45 -10.56 13.25
N LEU A 63 24.18 -10.89 13.00
CA LEU A 63 23.74 -12.28 12.81
C LEU A 63 23.46 -12.49 11.32
N LYS A 64 24.28 -13.33 10.68
CA LYS A 64 24.05 -13.79 9.31
C LYS A 64 23.58 -15.23 9.35
N VAL A 65 22.37 -15.50 8.87
CA VAL A 65 21.84 -16.86 8.75
C VAL A 65 21.68 -17.21 7.28
N VAL A 66 22.33 -18.30 6.86
CA VAL A 66 22.23 -18.85 5.51
C VAL A 66 21.42 -20.13 5.60
N GLY A 67 20.31 -20.19 4.87
CA GLY A 67 19.32 -21.27 4.97
C GLY A 67 18.11 -20.89 5.83
N ALA A 68 17.29 -21.88 6.15
CA ALA A 68 16.07 -21.67 6.93
C ALA A 68 16.38 -21.52 8.42
N PHE A 69 15.67 -20.60 9.08
CA PHE A 69 15.66 -20.52 10.54
C PHE A 69 14.29 -20.12 11.07
N LEU A 70 14.05 -20.51 12.32
CA LEU A 70 12.86 -20.20 13.08
C LEU A 70 13.30 -19.53 14.38
N LEU A 71 12.77 -18.33 14.64
CA LEU A 71 12.86 -17.69 15.95
C LEU A 71 11.47 -17.65 16.57
N GLU A 72 11.30 -18.42 17.64
CA GLU A 72 10.05 -18.47 18.40
C GLU A 72 10.11 -17.52 19.59
N GLY A 73 9.04 -16.76 19.78
CA GLY A 73 8.92 -15.79 20.87
C GLY A 73 9.44 -14.40 20.51
N ALA A 74 9.45 -13.52 21.52
CA ALA A 74 9.90 -12.13 21.34
C ALA A 74 11.40 -12.09 21.03
N THR A 75 11.75 -11.61 19.85
CA THR A 75 13.13 -11.50 19.39
C THR A 75 13.50 -10.03 19.25
N THR A 76 14.55 -9.61 19.93
CA THR A 76 15.18 -8.30 19.71
C THR A 76 16.56 -8.50 19.12
N MET A 77 16.82 -7.89 17.98
CA MET A 77 18.14 -7.84 17.36
C MET A 77 18.68 -6.42 17.36
N THR A 78 19.92 -6.27 17.82
CA THR A 78 20.67 -5.01 17.76
C THR A 78 21.85 -5.19 16.82
N GLY A 79 21.79 -4.51 15.66
CA GLY A 79 22.73 -4.70 14.56
C GLY A 79 22.02 -5.06 13.25
N ASN A 80 22.78 -5.53 12.26
CA ASN A 80 22.23 -5.90 10.96
C ASN A 80 21.70 -7.34 10.98
N LEU A 81 20.50 -7.53 10.44
CA LEU A 81 19.95 -8.85 10.12
C LEU A 81 19.96 -9.03 8.60
N ILE A 82 20.64 -10.06 8.13
CA ILE A 82 20.63 -10.48 6.73
C ILE A 82 20.18 -11.94 6.68
N SER A 83 19.06 -12.18 6.00
CA SER A 83 18.56 -13.54 5.74
C SER A 83 18.43 -13.76 4.24
N SER A 84 19.07 -14.82 3.75
CA SER A 84 19.03 -15.26 2.35
C SER A 84 18.26 -16.58 2.17
N GLY A 85 17.39 -16.92 3.12
CA GLY A 85 16.55 -18.12 3.10
C GLY A 85 15.22 -17.86 3.80
N THR A 86 14.37 -18.87 3.97
CA THR A 86 13.10 -18.71 4.68
C THR A 86 13.35 -18.30 6.14
N ALA A 87 12.93 -17.09 6.48
CA ALA A 87 12.95 -16.59 7.85
C ALA A 87 11.52 -16.56 8.39
N LEU A 88 11.26 -17.30 9.46
CA LEU A 88 9.99 -17.25 10.18
C LEU A 88 10.21 -16.71 11.59
N PHE A 89 9.56 -15.59 11.90
CA PHE A 89 9.53 -14.99 13.23
C PHE A 89 8.13 -15.17 13.79
N THR A 90 7.97 -15.99 14.82
CA THR A 90 6.69 -16.18 15.50
C THR A 90 6.66 -15.38 16.80
N GLY A 91 6.05 -14.20 16.75
CA GLY A 91 5.97 -13.27 17.88
C GLY A 91 6.42 -11.85 17.52
N ALA A 92 6.62 -11.02 18.54
CA ALA A 92 7.12 -9.66 18.35
C ALA A 92 8.59 -9.71 17.89
N PHE A 93 8.85 -9.20 16.68
CA PHE A 93 10.20 -9.00 16.15
C PHE A 93 10.55 -7.51 16.21
N THR A 94 11.66 -7.17 16.87
CA THR A 94 12.24 -5.83 16.86
C THR A 94 13.65 -5.90 16.31
N SER A 95 13.89 -5.24 15.18
CA SER A 95 15.24 -5.04 14.64
C SER A 95 15.65 -3.58 14.78
N ARG A 96 16.80 -3.35 15.41
CA ARG A 96 17.43 -2.03 15.48
C ARG A 96 18.69 -2.05 14.60
N GLY A 97 18.53 -1.63 13.35
CA GLY A 97 19.58 -1.65 12.34
C GLY A 97 19.02 -1.92 10.95
N THR A 98 19.89 -2.15 9.98
CA THR A 98 19.46 -2.57 8.64
C THR A 98 18.97 -4.01 8.68
N THR A 99 17.74 -4.23 8.20
CA THR A 99 17.18 -5.57 7.99
C THR A 99 17.02 -5.80 6.50
N ARG A 100 17.58 -6.89 5.99
CA ARG A 100 17.44 -7.31 4.59
C ARG A 100 16.94 -8.75 4.54
N PHE A 101 15.77 -8.91 3.94
CA PHE A 101 15.22 -10.21 3.55
C PHE A 101 15.40 -10.37 2.05
N GLU A 102 16.02 -11.47 1.62
CA GLU A 102 16.11 -11.81 0.20
C GLU A 102 15.11 -12.91 -0.12
N GLY A 103 14.20 -12.64 -1.07
CA GLY A 103 13.10 -13.53 -1.45
C GLY A 103 11.74 -13.10 -0.89
N ASP A 104 10.76 -13.99 -1.03
CA ASP A 104 9.37 -13.71 -0.63
C ASP A 104 9.25 -13.54 0.88
N THR A 105 8.66 -12.43 1.30
CA THR A 105 8.42 -12.10 2.71
C THR A 105 6.92 -11.95 2.93
N THR A 106 6.38 -12.64 3.93
CA THR A 106 4.98 -12.47 4.37
C THR A 106 4.97 -11.78 5.73
N GLN A 107 4.41 -10.57 5.80
CA GLN A 107 4.12 -9.88 7.05
C GLN A 107 2.63 -10.04 7.37
N GLN A 108 2.31 -10.66 8.49
CA GLN A 108 0.93 -10.73 8.98
C GLN A 108 0.69 -9.64 10.03
N GLY A 109 -0.47 -9.01 9.94
CA GLY A 109 -0.84 -7.89 10.81
C GLY A 109 -0.34 -6.52 10.32
N PRO A 110 -0.49 -5.47 11.13
CA PRO A 110 -0.14 -4.11 10.74
C PRO A 110 1.37 -3.95 10.48
N LEU A 111 1.70 -3.21 9.43
CA LEU A 111 3.07 -2.74 9.16
C LEU A 111 3.10 -1.22 9.33
N HIS A 112 3.98 -0.73 10.21
CA HIS A 112 4.24 0.70 10.37
C HIS A 112 5.66 1.00 9.91
N VAL A 113 5.79 1.73 8.80
CA VAL A 113 7.08 2.18 8.27
C VAL A 113 7.19 3.69 8.47
N VAL A 114 8.30 4.14 9.05
CA VAL A 114 8.61 5.56 9.22
C VAL A 114 9.79 5.90 8.32
N GLY A 115 9.62 6.90 7.46
CA GLY A 115 10.61 7.33 6.47
C GLY A 115 10.21 6.97 5.04
N ALA A 116 11.15 7.14 4.11
CA ALA A 116 10.93 6.79 2.71
C ALA A 116 10.80 5.27 2.51
N SER A 117 9.98 4.86 1.56
CA SER A 117 9.80 3.46 1.17
C SER A 117 9.66 3.40 -0.34
N ASP A 118 10.44 2.52 -0.97
CA ASP A 118 10.39 2.28 -2.41
C ASP A 118 9.82 0.88 -2.67
N PHE A 119 8.77 0.81 -3.48
CA PHE A 119 8.18 -0.44 -3.97
C PHE A 119 8.33 -0.44 -5.50
N THR A 120 9.11 -1.38 -6.03
CA THR A 120 9.46 -1.42 -7.47
C THR A 120 8.61 -2.40 -8.29
N GLY A 121 7.80 -3.22 -7.62
CA GLY A 121 6.84 -4.12 -8.25
C GLY A 121 5.40 -3.70 -7.99
N ASP A 122 4.46 -4.58 -8.37
CA ASP A 122 3.03 -4.34 -8.18
C ASP A 122 2.68 -4.27 -6.69
N VAL A 123 1.82 -3.31 -6.34
CA VAL A 123 1.29 -3.13 -4.99
C VAL A 123 -0.22 -3.33 -5.04
N ASP A 124 -0.70 -4.42 -4.44
CA ASP A 124 -2.12 -4.67 -4.24
C ASP A 124 -2.54 -4.23 -2.83
N MET A 125 -3.63 -3.46 -2.75
CA MET A 125 -4.21 -2.97 -1.52
C MET A 125 -5.72 -3.26 -1.51
N ALA A 126 -6.11 -4.25 -0.71
CA ALA A 126 -7.53 -4.60 -0.52
C ALA A 126 -8.30 -3.58 0.36
N GLY A 127 -7.58 -2.68 1.04
CA GLY A 127 -8.14 -1.69 1.96
C GLY A 127 -8.07 -0.25 1.43
N LEU A 128 -8.41 0.71 2.29
CA LEU A 128 -8.34 2.14 1.96
C LEU A 128 -6.88 2.62 1.90
N LEU A 129 -6.54 3.34 0.84
CA LEU A 129 -5.29 4.09 0.71
C LEU A 129 -5.52 5.57 1.02
N LYS A 130 -4.81 6.11 2.01
CA LYS A 130 -4.81 7.55 2.32
C LYS A 130 -3.41 8.12 2.11
N ILE A 131 -3.27 9.08 1.20
CA ILE A 131 -2.02 9.79 0.94
C ILE A 131 -2.23 11.26 1.32
N LEU A 132 -1.39 11.78 2.22
CA LEU A 132 -1.46 13.16 2.70
C LEU A 132 -0.65 14.14 1.83
N GLY A 133 0.23 13.61 0.98
CA GLY A 133 1.08 14.38 0.07
C GLY A 133 0.63 14.30 -1.39
N ASN A 134 1.48 14.79 -2.27
CA ASN A 134 1.24 14.71 -3.71
C ASN A 134 1.37 13.27 -4.22
N VAL A 135 0.57 12.94 -5.23
CA VAL A 135 0.61 11.66 -5.93
C VAL A 135 0.89 11.93 -7.41
N LEU A 136 1.89 11.26 -7.97
CA LEU A 136 2.16 11.23 -9.41
C LEU A 136 1.86 9.82 -9.91
N LEU A 137 0.92 9.71 -10.85
CA LEU A 137 0.59 8.47 -11.55
C LEU A 137 0.97 8.67 -13.03
N THR A 138 1.81 7.80 -13.56
CA THR A 138 2.28 7.88 -14.96
C THR A 138 1.53 6.92 -15.89
N GLY A 139 0.83 5.94 -15.33
CA GLY A 139 -0.05 5.02 -16.06
C GLY A 139 -1.52 5.38 -15.90
N ASP A 140 -2.37 4.54 -16.49
CA ASP A 140 -3.83 4.73 -16.46
C ASP A 140 -4.40 4.55 -15.06
N VAL A 141 -5.43 5.33 -14.76
CA VAL A 141 -6.24 5.18 -13.54
C VAL A 141 -7.58 4.57 -13.92
N VAL A 142 -7.80 3.33 -13.49
CA VAL A 142 -9.08 2.62 -13.69
C VAL A 142 -9.86 2.62 -12.38
N VAL A 143 -11.08 3.15 -12.43
CA VAL A 143 -12.01 3.17 -11.29
C VAL A 143 -13.09 2.12 -11.53
N GLY A 144 -13.23 1.19 -10.59
CA GLY A 144 -14.23 0.12 -10.69
C GLY A 144 -15.68 0.62 -10.60
N PRO A 145 -16.67 -0.25 -10.87
CA PRO A 145 -18.09 0.10 -10.78
C PRO A 145 -18.44 0.70 -9.40
N GLY A 146 -19.08 1.88 -9.41
CA GLY A 146 -19.47 2.58 -8.19
C GLY A 146 -18.36 3.38 -7.50
N GLY A 147 -17.12 3.36 -8.02
CA GLY A 147 -16.07 4.26 -7.56
C GLY A 147 -16.22 5.68 -8.12
N GLU A 148 -15.66 6.66 -7.41
CA GLU A 148 -15.68 8.08 -7.76
C GLU A 148 -14.27 8.67 -7.62
N ILE A 149 -13.91 9.60 -8.52
CA ILE A 149 -12.78 10.50 -8.36
C ILE A 149 -13.32 11.89 -8.01
N THR A 150 -13.06 12.34 -6.78
CA THR A 150 -13.35 13.70 -6.33
C THR A 150 -12.06 14.51 -6.27
N ILE A 151 -11.95 15.60 -7.03
CA ILE A 151 -10.81 16.53 -6.96
C ILE A 151 -11.26 17.74 -6.14
N ALA A 152 -10.80 17.87 -4.89
CA ALA A 152 -11.17 18.97 -4.00
C ALA A 152 -10.36 20.25 -4.27
N GLY A 153 -11.05 21.41 -4.38
CA GLY A 153 -10.50 22.74 -4.67
C GLY A 153 -11.62 23.79 -4.71
N SER A 154 -11.34 25.07 -5.03
CA SER A 154 -12.34 26.17 -4.97
C SER A 154 -13.62 25.96 -5.80
N ALA A 155 -13.62 24.99 -6.71
CA ALA A 155 -14.82 24.26 -7.12
C ALA A 155 -14.40 22.81 -7.38
N PRO A 156 -14.81 21.83 -6.55
CA PRO A 156 -14.41 20.46 -6.78
C PRO A 156 -14.91 19.99 -8.15
N ILE A 157 -14.07 19.23 -8.85
CA ILE A 157 -14.45 18.51 -10.06
C ILE A 157 -14.57 17.04 -9.68
N THR A 158 -15.77 16.49 -9.83
CA THR A 158 -16.03 15.06 -9.61
C THR A 158 -16.19 14.35 -10.95
N LEU A 159 -15.44 13.28 -11.15
CA LEU A 159 -15.63 12.28 -12.21
C LEU A 159 -16.15 11.00 -11.55
N GLY A 160 -17.41 10.64 -11.80
CA GLY A 160 -17.98 9.43 -11.20
C GLY A 160 -19.49 9.32 -11.37
N VAL A 161 -20.13 8.60 -10.46
CA VAL A 161 -21.60 8.46 -10.44
C VAL A 161 -22.20 9.59 -9.61
N GLY A 162 -23.00 10.44 -10.24
CA GLY A 162 -23.64 11.56 -9.57
C GLY A 162 -24.76 11.19 -8.60
N PRO A 163 -25.35 12.18 -7.90
CA PRO A 163 -26.47 11.98 -6.98
C PRO A 163 -27.68 11.25 -7.59
N ASN A 164 -27.80 11.29 -8.92
CA ASN A 164 -28.87 10.66 -9.69
C ASN A 164 -28.49 9.26 -10.24
N GLY A 165 -27.34 8.71 -9.87
CA GLY A 165 -26.90 7.38 -10.33
C GLY A 165 -26.31 7.35 -11.75
N LEU A 166 -25.98 8.51 -12.32
CA LEU A 166 -25.50 8.63 -13.70
C LEU A 166 -24.00 8.97 -13.74
N PRO A 167 -23.22 8.43 -14.70
CA PRO A 167 -21.84 8.82 -14.89
C PRO A 167 -21.77 10.28 -15.35
N ALA A 168 -20.96 11.09 -14.68
CA ALA A 168 -20.91 12.52 -14.94
C ALA A 168 -19.59 13.16 -14.49
N LEU A 169 -19.32 14.32 -15.10
CA LEU A 169 -18.35 15.31 -14.68
C LEU A 169 -19.10 16.45 -13.99
N TYR A 170 -19.02 16.54 -12.66
CA TYR A 170 -19.64 17.61 -11.88
C TYR A 170 -18.65 18.71 -11.56
N PHE A 171 -19.10 19.94 -11.68
CA PHE A 171 -18.40 21.13 -11.23
C PHE A 171 -19.10 21.65 -9.97
N GLY A 172 -18.34 22.00 -8.93
CA GLY A 172 -18.87 22.45 -7.64
C GLY A 172 -19.84 23.67 -7.67
N SER A 173 -20.00 24.33 -8.81
CA SER A 173 -20.99 25.39 -9.05
C SER A 173 -22.40 24.88 -9.40
N GLY A 174 -22.62 23.56 -9.39
CA GLY A 174 -23.89 22.94 -9.82
C GLY A 174 -24.00 22.77 -11.33
N ALA A 175 -22.92 23.03 -12.08
CA ALA A 175 -22.81 22.66 -13.47
C ALA A 175 -22.35 21.20 -13.61
N SER A 176 -22.80 20.50 -14.64
CA SER A 176 -22.42 19.10 -14.87
C SER A 176 -22.47 18.74 -16.35
N LEU A 177 -21.62 17.80 -16.76
CA LEU A 177 -21.78 17.03 -18.00
C LEU A 177 -22.17 15.61 -17.59
N GLU A 178 -23.40 15.23 -17.89
CA GLU A 178 -24.03 14.01 -17.39
C GLU A 178 -24.40 13.08 -18.55
N GLY A 179 -24.15 11.78 -18.40
CA GLY A 179 -24.84 10.78 -19.19
C GLY A 179 -26.31 10.70 -18.75
N THR A 180 -27.22 10.43 -19.67
CA THR A 180 -28.63 10.14 -19.39
C THR A 180 -28.96 8.74 -19.92
N SER A 181 -30.15 8.21 -19.62
CA SER A 181 -30.58 6.92 -20.19
C SER A 181 -30.74 6.94 -21.72
N THR A 182 -30.75 8.13 -22.35
CA THR A 182 -30.98 8.31 -23.79
C THR A 182 -29.90 9.12 -24.50
N GLY A 183 -28.86 9.58 -23.80
CA GLY A 183 -27.79 10.39 -24.36
C GLY A 183 -26.94 11.10 -23.31
N ALA A 184 -26.67 12.40 -23.50
CA ALA A 184 -25.86 13.20 -22.59
C ALA A 184 -26.33 14.66 -22.55
N ARG A 185 -26.09 15.34 -21.42
CA ARG A 185 -26.45 16.75 -21.25
C ARG A 185 -25.38 17.53 -20.50
N MET A 186 -25.22 18.79 -20.86
CA MET A 186 -24.50 19.80 -20.09
C MET A 186 -25.52 20.68 -19.38
N VAL A 187 -25.51 20.72 -18.06
CA VAL A 187 -26.49 21.46 -17.25
C VAL A 187 -25.76 22.51 -16.42
N SER A 188 -26.39 23.67 -16.23
CA SER A 188 -26.03 24.63 -15.18
C SER A 188 -27.23 24.75 -14.23
N SER A 189 -27.15 24.16 -13.03
CA SER A 189 -28.15 24.31 -11.95
C SER A 189 -29.62 24.22 -12.42
N GLY A 190 -29.93 23.24 -13.27
CA GLY A 190 -31.26 22.98 -13.84
C GLY A 190 -31.62 23.73 -15.13
N SER A 191 -31.05 24.92 -15.37
CA SER A 191 -31.19 25.69 -16.62
C SER A 191 -30.20 26.87 -16.61
N PRO A 192 -29.54 27.22 -17.73
CA PRO A 192 -29.68 26.63 -19.06
C PRO A 192 -29.02 25.24 -19.16
N TYR A 193 -29.43 24.47 -20.16
CA TYR A 193 -28.80 23.20 -20.49
C TYR A 193 -28.74 22.95 -21.99
N VAL A 194 -27.76 22.15 -22.39
CA VAL A 194 -27.65 21.53 -23.71
C VAL A 194 -27.85 20.04 -23.53
N GLU A 195 -28.73 19.43 -24.32
CA GLU A 195 -29.01 18.01 -24.24
C GLU A 195 -28.99 17.37 -25.62
N ALA A 196 -28.30 16.24 -25.72
CA ALA A 196 -28.43 15.29 -26.80
C ALA A 196 -29.14 14.04 -26.27
N SER A 197 -30.23 13.68 -26.91
CA SER A 197 -30.97 12.43 -26.70
C SER A 197 -30.96 11.63 -27.99
N THR A 198 -31.42 10.38 -27.94
CA THR A 198 -31.40 9.44 -29.07
C THR A 198 -31.99 10.03 -30.37
N ASN A 199 -33.05 10.84 -30.26
CA ASN A 199 -33.78 11.37 -31.42
C ASN A 199 -33.84 12.90 -31.46
N SER A 200 -33.08 13.59 -30.61
CA SER A 200 -33.10 15.05 -30.61
C SER A 200 -31.88 15.68 -29.96
N ALA A 201 -31.51 16.88 -30.42
CA ALA A 201 -30.56 17.76 -29.75
C ALA A 201 -31.24 19.09 -29.42
N GLN A 202 -31.02 19.63 -28.23
CA GLN A 202 -31.64 20.88 -27.81
C GLN A 202 -30.73 21.78 -26.96
N LEU A 203 -30.95 23.08 -27.10
CA LEU A 203 -30.47 24.13 -26.20
C LEU A 203 -31.68 24.74 -25.51
N VAL A 204 -31.68 24.77 -24.18
CA VAL A 204 -32.82 25.22 -23.37
C VAL A 204 -32.37 26.25 -22.34
N SER A 205 -33.18 27.30 -22.18
CA SER A 205 -33.03 28.32 -21.15
C SER A 205 -34.42 28.75 -20.65
N GLY A 206 -34.84 28.21 -19.51
CA GLY A 206 -36.19 28.42 -18.98
C GLY A 206 -37.25 27.85 -19.94
N SER A 207 -38.18 28.69 -20.37
CA SER A 207 -39.22 28.33 -21.35
C SER A 207 -38.77 28.44 -22.82
N ARG A 208 -37.56 28.97 -23.05
CA ARG A 208 -37.00 29.16 -24.39
C ARG A 208 -36.19 27.93 -24.77
N ALA A 209 -36.43 27.40 -25.97
CA ALA A 209 -35.69 26.26 -26.46
C ALA A 209 -35.52 26.32 -27.98
N VAL A 210 -34.43 25.74 -28.47
CA VAL A 210 -34.28 25.29 -29.85
C VAL A 210 -34.02 23.79 -29.80
N ARG A 211 -34.85 23.00 -30.47
CA ARG A 211 -34.74 21.54 -30.51
C ARG A 211 -34.75 21.06 -31.95
N VAL A 212 -33.80 20.23 -32.31
CA VAL A 212 -33.74 19.57 -33.62
C VAL A 212 -34.08 18.10 -33.42
N THR A 213 -34.94 17.57 -34.27
CA THR A 213 -35.23 16.13 -34.40
C THR A 213 -34.95 15.71 -35.84
N ASP A 214 -35.07 14.40 -36.13
CA ASP A 214 -34.94 13.86 -37.49
C ASP A 214 -35.94 14.47 -38.49
N GLY A 215 -37.11 14.92 -38.01
CA GLY A 215 -38.20 15.39 -38.86
C GLY A 215 -38.44 16.90 -38.87
N ALA A 216 -37.92 17.65 -37.89
CA ALA A 216 -38.17 19.09 -37.79
C ALA A 216 -37.21 19.80 -36.83
N THR A 217 -37.07 21.11 -37.01
CA THR A 217 -36.53 22.02 -36.00
C THR A 217 -37.67 22.72 -35.30
N PHE A 218 -37.61 22.81 -33.98
CA PHE A 218 -38.59 23.46 -33.13
C PHE A 218 -37.97 24.65 -32.42
N ALA A 219 -38.76 25.69 -32.21
CA ALA A 219 -38.38 26.80 -31.35
C ALA A 219 -39.55 27.20 -30.43
N SER A 220 -39.26 27.44 -29.16
CA SER A 220 -40.25 27.84 -28.16
C SER A 220 -39.82 29.09 -27.40
N GLY A 221 -40.78 29.79 -26.81
CA GLY A 221 -40.52 30.98 -26.00
C GLY A 221 -39.90 32.14 -26.77
N LEU A 222 -40.08 32.19 -28.10
CA LEU A 222 -39.60 33.27 -28.95
C LEU A 222 -40.39 34.56 -28.70
N THR A 223 -39.72 35.69 -28.91
CA THR A 223 -40.35 37.02 -28.82
C THR A 223 -41.05 37.35 -30.13
N GLU A 224 -42.31 37.76 -30.07
CA GLU A 224 -43.08 38.15 -31.25
C GLU A 224 -42.60 39.48 -31.84
N SER A 225 -42.73 39.64 -33.16
CA SER A 225 -42.37 40.85 -33.90
C SER A 225 -43.42 41.15 -34.96
N ALA A 226 -43.67 42.44 -35.20
CA ALA A 226 -44.55 42.91 -36.28
C ALA A 226 -43.86 42.92 -37.66
N ASN A 227 -42.56 42.64 -37.73
CA ASN A 227 -41.83 42.57 -39.00
C ASN A 227 -42.27 41.37 -39.84
N ALA A 228 -42.17 41.49 -41.17
CA ALA A 228 -42.42 40.37 -42.07
C ALA A 228 -41.50 39.18 -41.72
N ALA A 229 -42.08 37.99 -41.61
CA ALA A 229 -41.38 36.81 -41.15
C ALA A 229 -40.59 36.14 -42.29
N ASN A 230 -39.29 35.93 -42.08
CA ASN A 230 -38.45 35.10 -42.99
C ASN A 230 -38.58 33.60 -42.68
N VAL A 231 -39.10 33.25 -41.50
CA VAL A 231 -39.30 31.90 -40.99
C VAL A 231 -40.68 31.83 -40.38
N TYR A 232 -41.48 30.85 -40.79
CA TYR A 232 -42.80 30.57 -40.24
C TYR A 232 -42.70 29.52 -39.13
N ILE A 233 -43.52 29.67 -38.09
CA ILE A 233 -43.65 28.69 -37.00
C ILE A 233 -45.08 28.21 -36.97
N ASP A 234 -45.28 26.90 -37.08
CA ASP A 234 -46.63 26.32 -37.02
C ASP A 234 -47.16 26.22 -35.58
N SER A 235 -48.42 25.81 -35.43
CA SER A 235 -49.05 25.62 -34.12
C SER A 235 -48.40 24.54 -33.25
N ALA A 236 -47.57 23.67 -33.84
CA ALA A 236 -46.78 22.67 -33.13
C ALA A 236 -45.36 23.16 -32.78
N GLY A 237 -45.01 24.41 -33.11
CA GLY A 237 -43.72 25.02 -32.82
C GLY A 237 -42.61 24.66 -33.82
N ARG A 238 -42.94 24.04 -34.97
CA ARG A 238 -41.97 23.67 -36.01
C ARG A 238 -41.60 24.87 -36.87
N LEU A 239 -40.31 25.04 -37.14
CA LEU A 239 -39.75 26.06 -38.00
C LEU A 239 -39.83 25.63 -39.48
N PHE A 240 -40.32 26.53 -40.32
CA PHE A 240 -40.34 26.39 -41.77
C PHE A 240 -39.73 27.61 -42.43
N LYS A 241 -39.00 27.41 -43.54
CA LYS A 241 -38.58 28.52 -44.40
C LYS A 241 -39.80 29.04 -45.15
N ALA A 242 -40.06 30.35 -45.08
CA ALA A 242 -41.09 30.96 -45.91
C ALA A 242 -40.65 30.92 -47.39
N THR A 243 -41.43 30.26 -48.24
CA THR A 243 -41.37 30.43 -49.69
C THR A 243 -42.26 31.61 -50.00
N GLY A 244 -41.67 32.79 -50.24
CA GLY A 244 -42.41 34.05 -50.40
C GLY A 244 -43.57 34.01 -51.39
#